data_AF-A0A5C3PWT4-F1
#
_entry.id   AF-A0A5C3PWT4-F1
#
_cell.length_a   1.000
_cell.length_b   1.000
_cell.length_c   1.000
_cell.angle_alpha   90.00
_cell.angle_beta   90.00
_cell.angle_gamma   90.00
#
_symmetry.space_group_name_H-M   'P 1'
#
loop_
_entity.id
_entity.type
_entity.pdbx_description
1 polymer ?
#
loop_
_entity_poly.entity_id
_entity_poly.type
_entity_poly.pdbx_seq_one_letter_code
_entity_poly.pdbx_strand_id
1 'polypeptide(L)'
;MASSLEEELKKSSHVAHSALEIRRKELAEEEEDIADSRIRYETERMLDFYDELSDRKVAEEVAAIIQRFVSLEKVVGEATTAGLRLTSLPYDETTDIQRYNDALDTIGGLEDECQELEADVLSLCGTLSSTEGRLPGVLDSLLDILRGHTENLTSAQSLVRCCKESYRMGIGTLTLV
;
A
#
# COMPACT_ATOMS: atom_id res chain seq x y z
N MET A 1 -7.31 55.73 -45.40
CA MET A 1 -6.71 55.55 -44.06
C MET A 1 -7.01 54.18 -43.44
N ALA A 2 -8.18 53.57 -43.65
CA ALA A 2 -8.46 52.21 -43.14
C ALA A 2 -7.52 51.09 -43.66
N SER A 3 -7.05 51.17 -44.92
CA SER A 3 -6.23 50.09 -45.49
C SER A 3 -4.80 49.99 -44.92
N SER A 4 -4.24 51.09 -44.41
CA SER A 4 -2.90 51.08 -43.78
C SER A 4 -2.92 50.39 -42.42
N LEU A 5 -4.00 50.59 -41.65
CA LEU A 5 -4.21 49.93 -40.36
C LEU A 5 -4.47 48.43 -40.52
N GLU A 6 -5.22 48.02 -41.55
CA GLU A 6 -5.41 46.60 -41.86
C GLU A 6 -4.11 45.91 -42.29
N GLU A 7 -3.25 46.61 -43.03
CA GLU A 7 -1.92 46.10 -43.40
C GLU A 7 -0.99 45.96 -42.20
N GLU A 8 -0.97 46.93 -41.29
CA GLU A 8 -0.21 46.83 -40.04
C GLU A 8 -0.76 45.75 -39.11
N LEU A 9 -2.08 45.60 -39.02
CA LEU A 9 -2.71 44.53 -38.26
C LEU A 9 -2.33 43.15 -38.82
N LYS A 10 -2.36 42.98 -40.15
CA LYS A 10 -1.94 41.73 -40.80
C LYS A 10 -0.46 41.43 -40.57
N LYS A 11 0.41 42.44 -40.66
CA LYS A 11 1.85 42.28 -40.37
C LYS A 11 2.07 41.91 -38.91
N SER A 12 1.43 42.61 -37.99
CA SER A 12 1.52 42.33 -36.55
C SER A 12 1.01 40.92 -36.22
N SER A 13 -0.13 40.52 -36.79
CA SER A 13 -0.69 39.17 -36.64
C SER A 13 0.26 38.10 -37.16
N HIS A 14 0.87 38.31 -38.34
CA HIS A 14 1.82 37.37 -38.91
C HIS A 14 3.10 37.25 -38.06
N VAL A 15 3.65 38.38 -37.60
CA VAL A 15 4.81 38.38 -36.70
C VAL A 15 4.49 37.66 -35.40
N ALA A 16 3.34 37.94 -34.78
CA ALA A 16 2.90 37.28 -33.56
C ALA A 16 2.73 35.76 -33.77
N HIS A 17 2.14 35.34 -34.90
CA HIS A 17 1.99 33.91 -35.22
C HIS A 17 3.35 33.23 -35.41
N SER A 18 4.28 33.86 -36.15
CA SER A 18 5.62 33.32 -36.34
C SER A 18 6.40 33.21 -35.03
N ALA A 19 6.27 34.18 -34.13
CA ALA A 19 6.88 34.14 -32.81
C ALA A 19 6.30 33.02 -31.93
N LEU A 20 4.98 32.79 -32.01
CA LEU A 20 4.32 31.69 -31.31
C LEU A 20 4.73 30.33 -31.88
N GLU A 21 4.89 30.19 -33.19
CA GLU A 21 5.37 28.94 -33.81
C GLU A 21 6.82 28.64 -33.40
N ILE A 22 7.69 29.64 -33.39
CA ILE A 22 9.07 29.49 -32.91
C ILE A 22 9.05 29.05 -31.45
N ARG A 23 8.30 29.74 -30.57
CA ARG A 23 8.28 29.37 -29.15
C ARG A 23 7.64 28.01 -28.91
N ARG A 24 6.64 27.63 -29.69
CA ARG A 24 6.05 26.28 -29.64
C ARG A 24 7.07 25.20 -30.00
N LYS A 25 7.92 25.48 -30.99
CA LYS A 25 9.00 24.55 -31.38
C LYS A 25 10.07 24.45 -30.29
N GLU A 26 10.52 25.58 -29.76
CA GLU A 26 11.49 25.61 -28.64
C GLU A 26 10.95 24.88 -27.41
N LEU A 27 9.67 25.07 -27.06
CA LEU A 27 9.05 24.34 -25.94
C LEU A 27 8.96 22.84 -26.21
N ALA A 28 8.67 22.42 -27.44
CA ALA A 28 8.64 21.00 -27.77
C ALA A 28 10.02 20.35 -27.64
N GLU A 29 11.08 21.05 -28.05
CA GLU A 29 12.47 20.61 -27.87
C GLU A 29 12.85 20.55 -26.38
N GLU A 30 12.52 21.59 -25.59
CA GLU A 30 12.74 21.60 -24.14
C GLU A 30 11.96 20.45 -23.42
N GLU A 31 10.72 20.19 -23.82
CA GLU A 31 9.90 19.09 -23.26
C GLU A 31 10.46 17.71 -23.61
N GLU A 32 11.00 17.54 -24.82
CA GLU A 32 11.66 16.31 -25.25
C GLU A 32 12.93 16.05 -24.42
N ASP A 33 13.76 17.06 -24.24
CA ASP A 33 14.99 16.98 -23.43
C ASP A 33 14.68 16.65 -21.95
N ILE A 34 13.62 17.24 -21.40
CA ILE A 34 13.14 16.93 -20.04
C ILE A 34 12.64 15.49 -19.96
N ALA A 35 11.87 15.04 -20.95
CA ALA A 35 11.36 13.68 -21.00
C ALA A 35 12.50 12.66 -21.06
N ASP A 36 13.51 12.89 -21.91
CA ASP A 36 14.68 12.02 -22.02
C ASP A 36 15.50 12.00 -20.72
N SER A 37 15.74 13.18 -20.13
CA SER A 37 16.43 13.29 -18.84
C SER A 37 15.72 12.51 -17.73
N ARG A 38 14.38 12.56 -17.71
CA ARG A 38 13.57 11.80 -16.76
C ARG A 38 13.69 10.29 -16.98
N ILE A 39 13.62 9.83 -18.24
CA ILE A 39 13.77 8.41 -18.57
C ILE A 39 15.15 7.92 -18.14
N ARG A 40 16.20 8.68 -18.44
CA ARG A 40 17.56 8.33 -18.05
C ARG A 40 17.71 8.23 -16.54
N TYR A 41 17.22 9.22 -15.81
CA TYR A 41 17.25 9.21 -14.35
C TYR A 41 16.47 8.01 -13.78
N GLU A 42 15.27 7.72 -14.28
CA GLU A 42 14.48 6.57 -13.85
C GLU A 42 15.19 5.24 -14.17
N THR A 43 15.91 5.18 -15.29
CA THR A 43 16.68 3.99 -15.70
C THR A 43 17.91 3.76 -14.82
N GLU A 44 18.73 4.79 -14.59
CA GLU A 44 19.89 4.73 -13.67
C GLU A 44 19.42 4.29 -12.27
N ARG A 45 18.33 4.87 -11.80
CA ARG A 45 17.69 4.53 -10.53
C ARG A 45 17.21 3.08 -10.45
N MET A 46 16.74 2.49 -11.55
CA MET A 46 16.36 1.07 -11.58
C MET A 46 17.59 0.16 -11.59
N LEU A 47 18.67 0.56 -12.27
CA LEU A 47 19.93 -0.18 -12.27
C LEU A 47 20.53 -0.23 -10.87
N ASP A 48 20.57 0.89 -10.15
CA ASP A 48 21.06 0.94 -8.77
C ASP A 48 20.30 -0.04 -7.87
N PHE A 49 18.96 -0.13 -8.04
CA PHE A 49 18.15 -1.08 -7.30
C PHE A 49 18.42 -2.55 -7.67
N TYR A 50 18.69 -2.84 -8.95
CA TYR A 50 19.09 -4.19 -9.35
C TYR A 50 20.49 -4.54 -8.84
N ASP A 51 21.38 -3.57 -8.74
CA ASP A 51 22.71 -3.75 -8.15
C ASP A 51 22.59 -3.98 -6.62
N GLU A 52 21.67 -3.32 -5.92
CA GLU A 52 21.33 -3.64 -4.53
C GLU A 52 20.84 -5.09 -4.38
N LEU A 53 20.05 -5.58 -5.34
CA LEU A 53 19.56 -6.97 -5.40
C LEU A 53 20.56 -7.96 -6.03
N SER A 54 21.77 -7.53 -6.38
CA SER A 54 22.75 -8.40 -7.03
C SER A 54 23.30 -9.48 -6.08
N ASP A 55 23.23 -9.26 -4.76
CA ASP A 55 23.45 -10.33 -3.79
C ASP A 55 22.27 -11.31 -3.83
N ARG A 56 22.55 -12.48 -4.41
CA ARG A 56 21.59 -13.58 -4.55
C ARG A 56 20.89 -13.94 -3.23
N LYS A 57 21.59 -13.89 -2.09
CA LYS A 57 20.98 -14.24 -0.80
C LYS A 57 19.96 -13.21 -0.37
N VAL A 58 20.32 -11.92 -0.48
CA VAL A 58 19.42 -10.80 -0.19
C VAL A 58 18.22 -10.86 -1.12
N ALA A 59 18.42 -11.09 -2.41
CA ALA A 59 17.32 -11.19 -3.38
C ALA A 59 16.36 -12.35 -3.08
N GLU A 60 16.88 -13.53 -2.72
CA GLU A 60 16.07 -14.69 -2.34
C GLU A 60 15.27 -14.43 -1.05
N GLU A 61 15.89 -13.81 -0.03
CA GLU A 61 15.23 -13.46 1.24
C GLU A 61 14.16 -12.39 1.06
N VAL A 62 14.45 -11.31 0.32
CA VAL A 62 13.48 -10.26 -0.03
C VAL A 62 12.30 -10.85 -0.79
N ALA A 63 12.56 -11.71 -1.78
CA ALA A 63 11.49 -12.34 -2.55
C ALA A 63 10.60 -13.22 -1.68
N ALA A 64 11.17 -13.98 -0.76
CA ALA A 64 10.42 -14.81 0.19
C ALA A 64 9.54 -13.97 1.11
N ILE A 65 10.08 -12.88 1.67
CA ILE A 65 9.34 -11.93 2.52
C ILE A 65 8.18 -11.31 1.77
N ILE A 66 8.41 -10.80 0.55
CA ILE A 66 7.35 -10.16 -0.26
C ILE A 66 6.26 -11.18 -0.62
N GLN A 67 6.62 -12.41 -1.00
CA GLN A 67 5.64 -13.44 -1.31
C GLN A 67 4.79 -13.80 -0.08
N ARG A 68 5.43 -13.96 1.08
CA ARG A 68 4.74 -14.22 2.35
C ARG A 68 3.81 -13.05 2.69
N PHE A 69 4.29 -11.81 2.60
CA PHE A 69 3.50 -10.60 2.81
C PHE A 69 2.24 -10.54 1.93
N VAL A 70 2.38 -10.71 0.61
CA VAL A 70 1.25 -10.65 -0.33
C VAL A 70 0.22 -11.76 -0.02
N SER A 71 0.69 -12.95 0.35
CA SER A 71 -0.22 -14.03 0.75
C SER A 71 -0.96 -13.71 2.04
N LEU A 72 -0.26 -13.14 3.03
CA LEU A 72 -0.79 -12.80 4.34
C LEU A 72 -1.79 -11.65 4.27
N GLU A 73 -1.50 -10.60 3.50
CA GLU A 73 -2.39 -9.44 3.30
C GLU A 73 -3.80 -9.87 2.89
N LYS A 74 -3.88 -10.81 1.94
CA LYS A 74 -5.16 -11.36 1.48
C LYS A 74 -5.92 -12.06 2.61
N VAL A 75 -5.24 -12.93 3.35
CA VAL A 75 -5.88 -13.74 4.40
C VAL A 75 -6.28 -12.86 5.58
N VAL A 76 -5.46 -11.87 5.96
CA VAL A 76 -5.76 -10.86 6.98
C VAL A 76 -7.02 -10.06 6.61
N GLY A 77 -7.11 -9.61 5.36
CA GLY A 77 -8.30 -8.88 4.88
C GLY A 77 -9.57 -9.72 4.95
N GLU A 78 -9.49 -10.99 4.53
CA GLU A 78 -10.62 -11.94 4.59
C GLU A 78 -11.04 -12.24 6.03
N ALA A 79 -10.10 -12.54 6.92
CA ALA A 79 -10.35 -12.86 8.32
C ALA A 79 -10.91 -11.67 9.11
N THR A 80 -10.35 -10.47 8.90
CA THR A 80 -10.85 -9.22 9.50
C THR A 80 -12.29 -8.95 9.07
N THR A 81 -12.56 -9.09 7.76
CA THR A 81 -13.92 -8.91 7.22
C THR A 81 -14.89 -9.95 7.77
N ALA A 82 -14.46 -11.21 7.88
CA ALA A 82 -15.28 -12.27 8.45
C ALA A 82 -15.60 -12.02 9.93
N GLY A 83 -14.60 -11.60 10.73
CA GLY A 83 -14.77 -11.23 12.12
C GLY A 83 -15.78 -10.08 12.29
N LEU A 84 -15.62 -9.00 11.52
CA LEU A 84 -16.56 -7.88 11.55
C LEU A 84 -17.98 -8.29 11.12
N ARG A 85 -18.12 -9.15 10.11
CA ARG A 85 -19.43 -9.68 9.73
C ARG A 85 -20.10 -10.44 10.87
N LEU A 86 -19.35 -11.26 11.62
CA LEU A 86 -19.87 -11.95 12.80
C LEU A 86 -20.37 -10.99 13.89
N THR A 87 -19.74 -9.82 14.04
CA THR A 87 -20.20 -8.79 14.98
C THR A 87 -21.47 -8.06 14.52
N SER A 88 -21.76 -8.07 13.21
CA SER A 88 -22.92 -7.40 12.62
C SER A 88 -24.18 -8.26 12.54
N LEU A 89 -24.07 -9.56 12.78
CA LEU A 89 -25.21 -10.48 12.75
C LEU A 89 -26.15 -10.20 13.94
N PRO A 90 -27.48 -10.26 13.73
CA PRO A 90 -28.43 -10.16 14.83
C PRO A 90 -28.22 -11.30 15.82
N TYR A 91 -28.51 -11.04 17.10
CA TYR A 91 -28.51 -12.04 18.17
C TYR A 91 -29.59 -13.09 17.90
N ASP A 92 -29.24 -14.11 17.11
CA ASP A 92 -30.10 -15.25 16.85
C ASP A 92 -29.71 -16.42 17.77
N GLU A 93 -30.71 -17.22 18.17
CA GLU A 93 -30.50 -18.41 19.03
C GLU A 93 -29.63 -19.48 18.35
N THR A 94 -29.41 -19.35 17.03
CA THR A 94 -28.64 -20.28 16.20
C THR A 94 -27.16 -19.92 16.04
N THR A 95 -26.74 -18.72 16.50
CA THR A 95 -25.33 -18.31 16.38
C THR A 95 -24.47 -19.04 17.41
N ASP A 96 -23.86 -20.13 16.96
CA ASP A 96 -22.99 -20.96 17.80
C ASP A 96 -21.77 -20.16 18.29
N ILE A 97 -21.55 -20.17 19.62
CA ILE A 97 -20.37 -19.61 20.28
C ILE A 97 -19.08 -20.15 19.64
N GLN A 98 -19.14 -21.35 19.07
CA GLN A 98 -18.05 -21.95 18.32
C GLN A 98 -17.56 -21.06 17.17
N ARG A 99 -18.45 -20.37 16.44
CA ARG A 99 -18.06 -19.47 15.34
C ARG A 99 -17.25 -18.27 15.83
N TYR A 100 -17.55 -17.75 17.02
CA TYR A 100 -16.75 -16.70 17.64
C TYR A 100 -15.38 -17.22 18.08
N ASN A 101 -15.29 -18.46 18.59
CA ASN A 101 -14.01 -19.07 18.93
C ASN A 101 -13.16 -19.28 17.68
N ASP A 102 -13.71 -19.89 16.64
CA ASP A 102 -12.99 -20.17 15.39
C ASP A 102 -12.46 -18.87 14.75
N ALA A 103 -13.25 -17.79 14.79
CA ALA A 103 -12.82 -16.49 14.30
C ALA A 103 -11.71 -15.86 15.17
N LEU A 104 -11.81 -15.97 16.51
CA LEU A 104 -10.77 -15.49 17.41
C LEU A 104 -9.46 -16.26 17.27
N ASP A 105 -9.54 -17.58 17.09
CA ASP A 105 -8.38 -18.46 16.88
C ASP A 105 -7.70 -18.13 15.54
N THR A 106 -8.50 -17.92 14.48
CA THR A 106 -7.99 -17.51 13.17
C THR A 106 -7.31 -16.14 13.23
N ILE A 107 -7.93 -15.15 13.89
CA ILE A 107 -7.35 -13.81 14.05
C ILE A 107 -6.07 -13.86 14.89
N GLY A 108 -6.05 -14.67 15.96
CA GLY A 108 -4.86 -14.85 16.79
C GLY A 108 -3.68 -15.48 16.04
N GLY A 109 -3.93 -16.53 15.26
CA GLY A 109 -2.89 -17.14 14.43
C GLY A 109 -2.32 -16.17 13.39
N LEU A 110 -3.17 -15.32 12.79
CA LEU A 110 -2.72 -14.29 11.85
C LEU A 110 -1.93 -13.16 12.53
N GLU A 111 -2.25 -12.82 13.77
CA GLU A 111 -1.48 -11.86 14.56
C GLU A 111 -0.06 -12.39 14.82
N ASP A 112 0.07 -13.68 15.19
CA ASP A 112 1.36 -14.34 15.37
C ASP A 112 2.15 -14.37 14.04
N GLU A 113 1.51 -14.71 12.91
CA GLU A 113 2.15 -14.71 11.58
C GLU A 113 2.61 -13.31 11.15
N CYS A 114 1.85 -12.26 11.44
CA CYS A 114 2.25 -10.87 11.20
C CYS A 114 3.49 -10.49 12.02
N GLN A 115 3.56 -10.90 13.30
CA GLN A 115 4.71 -10.62 14.17
C GLN A 115 5.97 -11.36 13.72
N GLU A 116 5.84 -12.62 13.29
CA GLU A 116 6.96 -13.36 12.72
C GLU A 116 7.50 -12.68 11.45
N LEU A 117 6.61 -12.26 10.55
CA LEU A 117 7.00 -11.57 9.34
C LEU A 117 7.62 -10.19 9.64
N GLU A 118 7.11 -9.46 10.63
CA GLU A 118 7.73 -8.20 11.10
C GLU A 118 9.16 -8.46 11.61
N ALA A 119 9.38 -9.54 12.37
CA ALA A 119 10.69 -9.93 12.86
C ALA A 119 11.66 -10.30 11.73
N ASP A 120 11.19 -11.04 10.72
CA ASP A 120 11.97 -11.40 9.52
C ASP A 120 12.42 -10.14 8.77
N VAL A 121 11.49 -9.18 8.56
CA VAL A 121 11.78 -7.91 7.88
C VAL A 121 12.76 -7.06 8.68
N LEU A 122 12.59 -6.95 10.00
CA LEU A 122 13.51 -6.22 10.87
C LEU A 122 14.91 -6.85 10.88
N SER A 123 14.99 -8.19 10.86
CA SER A 123 16.26 -8.91 10.76
C SER A 123 16.98 -8.55 9.46
N LEU A 124 16.26 -8.59 8.33
CA LEU A 124 16.79 -8.22 7.03
C LEU A 124 17.22 -6.73 6.99
N CYS A 125 16.41 -5.80 7.51
CA CYS A 125 16.79 -4.39 7.64
C CYS A 125 18.08 -4.22 8.46
N GLY A 126 18.25 -4.99 9.55
CA GLY A 126 19.47 -4.99 10.35
C GLY A 126 20.71 -5.40 9.55
N THR A 127 20.58 -6.37 8.64
CA THR A 127 21.68 -6.79 7.75
C THR A 127 21.98 -5.75 6.66
N LEU A 128 20.98 -4.99 6.23
CA LEU A 128 21.07 -3.97 5.18
C LEU A 128 21.34 -2.56 5.71
N SER A 129 21.47 -2.38 7.02
CA SER A 129 21.63 -1.06 7.67
C SER A 129 22.94 -0.34 7.29
N SER A 130 23.92 -1.06 6.73
CA SER A 130 25.19 -0.50 6.25
C SER A 130 25.18 -0.12 4.76
N THR A 131 24.13 -0.48 4.02
CA THR A 131 24.00 -0.17 2.59
C THR A 131 23.15 1.08 2.41
N GLU A 132 23.75 2.16 1.89
CA GLU A 132 23.00 3.29 1.35
C GLU A 132 22.22 2.79 0.12
N GLY A 133 20.91 2.57 0.28
CA GLY A 133 20.09 1.95 -0.76
C GLY A 133 18.60 2.20 -0.57
N ARG A 134 17.81 1.83 -1.58
CA ARG A 134 16.34 1.97 -1.58
C ARG A 134 15.65 0.81 -0.91
N LEU A 135 16.26 -0.38 -0.93
CA LEU A 135 15.69 -1.58 -0.35
C LEU A 135 15.30 -1.41 1.14
N PRO A 136 16.12 -0.79 2.02
CA PRO A 136 15.71 -0.46 3.38
C PRO A 136 14.42 0.36 3.45
N GLY A 137 14.28 1.40 2.60
CA GLY A 137 13.06 2.22 2.58
C GLY A 137 11.81 1.48 2.11
N VAL A 138 11.96 0.50 1.21
CA VAL A 138 10.86 -0.38 0.81
C VAL A 138 10.46 -1.31 1.95
N LEU A 139 11.44 -1.88 2.65
CA LEU A 139 11.20 -2.75 3.81
C LEU A 139 10.58 -1.96 4.97
N ASP A 140 11.00 -0.73 5.22
CA ASP A 140 10.38 0.17 6.22
C ASP A 140 8.91 0.44 5.88
N SER A 141 8.61 0.71 4.60
CA SER A 141 7.22 0.90 4.16
C SER A 141 6.38 -0.37 4.38
N LEU A 142 6.97 -1.56 4.21
CA LEU A 142 6.31 -2.84 4.45
C LEU A 142 6.07 -3.08 5.94
N LEU A 143 7.01 -2.68 6.82
CA LEU A 143 6.83 -2.71 8.27
C LEU A 143 5.65 -1.85 8.71
N ASP A 144 5.52 -0.63 8.16
CA ASP A 144 4.40 0.25 8.49
C ASP A 144 3.05 -0.39 8.11
N ILE A 145 2.97 -1.06 6.96
CA ILE A 145 1.77 -1.76 6.54
C ILE A 145 1.48 -2.96 7.46
N LEU A 146 2.49 -3.76 7.82
CA LEU A 146 2.35 -4.88 8.75
C LEU A 146 1.83 -4.43 10.12
N ARG A 147 2.35 -3.32 10.66
CA ARG A 147 1.86 -2.75 11.92
C ARG A 147 0.39 -2.35 11.81
N GLY A 148 0.01 -1.71 10.70
CA GLY A 148 -1.39 -1.41 10.42
C GLY A 148 -2.27 -2.67 10.36
N HIS A 149 -1.78 -3.76 9.77
CA HIS A 149 -2.50 -5.04 9.77
C HIS A 149 -2.66 -5.62 11.17
N THR A 150 -1.61 -5.62 11.98
CA THR A 150 -1.65 -6.08 13.37
C THR A 150 -2.66 -5.25 14.18
N GLU A 151 -2.64 -3.93 14.09
CA GLU A 151 -3.60 -3.06 14.78
C GLU A 151 -5.06 -3.35 14.36
N ASN A 152 -5.29 -3.59 13.07
CA ASN A 152 -6.60 -3.95 12.55
C ASN A 152 -7.08 -5.31 13.07
N LEU A 153 -6.19 -6.31 13.11
CA LEU A 153 -6.48 -7.63 13.68
C LEU A 153 -6.80 -7.53 15.17
N THR A 154 -5.99 -6.82 15.96
CA THR A 154 -6.26 -6.58 17.39
C THR A 154 -7.61 -5.89 17.59
N SER A 155 -7.93 -4.89 16.76
CA SER A 155 -9.21 -4.20 16.80
C SER A 155 -10.38 -5.15 16.50
N ALA A 156 -10.27 -5.95 15.43
CA ALA A 156 -11.29 -6.94 15.09
C ALA A 156 -11.46 -8.00 16.19
N GLN A 157 -10.35 -8.49 16.74
CA GLN A 157 -10.34 -9.46 17.84
C GLN A 157 -11.09 -8.91 19.06
N SER A 158 -10.85 -7.63 19.41
CA SER A 158 -11.51 -6.97 20.54
C SER A 158 -13.03 -6.89 20.33
N LEU A 159 -13.48 -6.53 19.14
CA LEU A 159 -14.90 -6.45 18.80
C LEU A 159 -15.58 -7.82 18.84
N VAL A 160 -14.96 -8.83 18.22
CA VAL A 160 -15.45 -10.21 18.23
C VAL A 160 -15.56 -10.74 19.66
N ARG A 161 -14.57 -10.45 20.52
CA ARG A 161 -14.59 -10.82 21.94
C ARG A 161 -15.73 -10.12 22.70
N CYS A 162 -15.90 -8.81 22.51
CA CYS A 162 -17.00 -8.05 23.13
C CYS A 162 -18.39 -8.56 22.70
N CYS A 163 -18.57 -8.90 21.42
CA CYS A 163 -19.82 -9.48 20.92
C CYS A 163 -20.08 -10.87 21.53
N LYS A 164 -19.05 -11.73 21.61
CA LYS A 164 -19.13 -13.05 22.26
C LYS A 164 -19.53 -12.94 23.74
N GLU A 165 -18.96 -11.98 24.47
CA GLU A 165 -19.30 -11.73 25.87
C GLU A 165 -20.74 -11.23 26.02
N SER A 166 -21.15 -10.30 25.16
CA SER A 166 -22.52 -9.76 25.13
C SER A 166 -23.55 -10.85 24.82
N TYR A 167 -23.22 -11.77 23.89
CA TYR A 167 -24.04 -12.95 23.59
C TYR A 167 -24.20 -13.87 24.81
N ARG A 168 -23.11 -14.16 25.52
CA ARG A 168 -23.13 -14.97 26.76
C ARG A 168 -23.99 -14.34 27.85
N MET A 169 -23.91 -13.01 28.02
CA MET A 169 -24.73 -12.29 28.99
C MET A 169 -26.21 -12.30 28.59
N GLY A 170 -26.53 -12.06 27.31
CA GLY A 170 -27.89 -12.06 26.80
C GLY A 170 -28.61 -13.40 26.98
N ILE A 171 -27.94 -14.52 26.66
CA ILE A 171 -28.48 -15.87 26.94
C ILE A 171 -28.61 -16.11 28.45
N GLY A 172 -27.60 -15.74 29.23
CA GLY A 172 -27.63 -15.92 30.68
C GLY A 172 -28.82 -15.23 31.36
N THR A 173 -29.24 -14.07 30.84
CA THR A 173 -30.45 -13.37 31.31
C THR A 173 -31.76 -13.99 30.83
N LEU A 174 -31.78 -14.64 29.66
CA LEU A 174 -32.98 -15.30 29.11
C LEU A 174 -33.24 -16.68 29.75
N THR A 175 -32.22 -17.37 30.24
CA THR A 175 -32.37 -18.67 30.93
C THR A 175 -32.75 -18.59 32.41
N LEU A 176 -32.87 -17.38 32.97
CA LEU A 176 -33.18 -17.13 34.39
C LEU A 176 -34.62 -16.64 34.65
N VAL A 177 -35.50 -16.72 33.64
CA VAL A 177 -36.95 -16.45 33.75
C VAL A 177 -37.71 -17.76 33.55
#